data_AF-A0A943REV0-F1
#
_entry.id   AF-A0A943REV0-F1
#
_cell.length_a   1.000
_cell.length_b   1.000
_cell.length_c   1.000
_cell.angle_alpha   90.00
_cell.angle_beta   90.00
_cell.angle_gamma   90.00
#
_symmetry.space_group_name_H-M   'P 1'
#
loop_
_entity.id
_entity.type
_entity.pdbx_description
1 polymer ?
#
loop_
_entity_poly.entity_id
_entity_poly.type
_entity_poly.pdbx_seq_one_letter_code
_entity_poly.pdbx_strand_id
1 'polypeptide(L)'
;LIDADERYFAQEELPENVHQAWDEGYLAYVEEYCALKILCEEGGIVLTPEMHTNLQFKKLRLHTIFFGFENEEELTTGCFGAVKGHYVIQALLSTYEMDTIFNKAFLPLKDRLRDFLVLHFNLRVNGRKQLLKKEIQIHLPSVLAFDMKDGENCCKLGGYPVPDGYEIVSDAVLKMWSNRLLENWNLYKQELNRKRPAPSKPTPAPSKTRPPEWYERELHRQIEEVVATYENSTSWRITKPVRALGEWFGKRGKA
;
A
#
# COMPACT_ATOMS: atom_id res chain seq x y z
N LEU A 1 6.56 -19.16 8.30
CA LEU A 1 6.92 -19.18 6.87
C LEU A 1 6.58 -20.60 6.44
N ILE A 2 5.72 -20.76 5.45
CA ILE A 2 5.43 -22.09 4.92
C ILE A 2 6.48 -22.35 3.84
N ASP A 3 7.30 -23.37 4.05
CA ASP A 3 8.26 -23.87 3.07
C ASP A 3 7.64 -25.14 2.47
N ALA A 4 7.05 -24.99 1.28
CA ALA A 4 6.31 -26.06 0.62
C ALA A 4 7.27 -26.81 -0.32
N ASP A 5 8.16 -27.62 0.25
CA ASP A 5 8.96 -28.57 -0.53
C ASP A 5 8.02 -29.67 -1.09
N GLU A 6 8.27 -30.13 -2.31
CA GLU A 6 7.59 -31.22 -3.01
C GLU A 6 7.38 -32.48 -2.15
N ARG A 7 8.25 -32.67 -1.14
CA ARG A 7 8.23 -33.80 -0.21
C ARG A 7 7.21 -33.70 0.92
N TYR A 8 6.47 -32.59 1.03
CA TYR A 8 5.59 -32.33 2.18
C TYR A 8 4.35 -33.24 2.21
N PHE A 9 3.89 -33.74 1.06
CA PHE A 9 2.78 -34.67 0.97
C PHE A 9 3.23 -36.01 0.43
N ALA A 10 2.78 -37.10 1.06
CA ALA A 10 2.81 -38.42 0.44
C ALA A 10 1.93 -38.35 -0.82
N GLN A 11 2.45 -38.84 -1.95
CA GLN A 11 1.76 -38.81 -3.25
C GLN A 11 0.29 -39.26 -3.13
N GLU A 12 -0.03 -40.24 -2.29
CA GLU A 12 -1.37 -40.81 -2.10
C GLU A 12 -2.50 -39.80 -1.79
N GLU A 13 -2.23 -38.57 -1.33
CA GLU A 13 -3.27 -37.56 -1.06
C GLU A 13 -3.47 -36.50 -2.16
N LEU A 14 -2.73 -36.58 -3.27
CA LEU A 14 -2.82 -35.57 -4.33
C LEU A 14 -3.97 -35.86 -5.31
N PRO A 15 -4.63 -34.82 -5.86
CA PRO A 15 -5.57 -34.96 -6.97
C PRO A 15 -4.90 -35.56 -8.23
N GLU A 16 -5.67 -36.26 -9.06
CA GLU A 16 -5.16 -36.97 -10.26
C GLU A 16 -4.41 -36.05 -11.24
N ASN A 17 -4.88 -34.82 -11.44
CA ASN A 17 -4.18 -33.83 -12.26
C ASN A 17 -2.84 -33.38 -11.68
N VAL A 18 -2.72 -33.32 -10.35
CA VAL A 18 -1.46 -32.94 -9.68
C VAL A 18 -0.46 -34.09 -9.76
N HIS A 19 -0.92 -35.34 -9.64
CA HIS A 19 -0.09 -36.52 -9.93
C HIS A 19 0.41 -36.53 -11.36
N GLN A 20 -0.48 -36.30 -12.33
CA GLN A 20 -0.09 -36.26 -13.72
C GLN A 20 0.93 -35.13 -13.99
N ALA A 21 0.71 -33.95 -13.41
CA ALA A 21 1.67 -32.84 -13.50
C ALA A 21 3.04 -33.22 -12.93
N TRP A 22 3.07 -33.97 -11.82
CA TRP A 22 4.30 -34.47 -11.23
C TRP A 22 5.04 -35.44 -12.17
N ASP A 23 4.34 -36.43 -12.70
CA ASP A 23 4.91 -37.43 -13.61
C ASP A 23 5.43 -36.81 -14.91
N GLU A 24 4.78 -35.76 -15.39
CA GLU A 24 5.18 -34.99 -16.56
C GLU A 24 6.27 -33.93 -16.27
N GLY A 25 6.64 -33.72 -15.01
CA GLY A 25 7.72 -32.82 -14.58
C GLY A 25 7.32 -31.34 -14.41
N TYR A 26 6.02 -31.03 -14.30
CA TYR A 26 5.51 -29.68 -14.02
C TYR A 26 5.59 -29.36 -12.52
N LEU A 27 6.81 -29.31 -11.98
CA LEU A 27 7.09 -29.16 -10.55
C LEU A 27 6.47 -27.90 -9.93
N ALA A 28 6.63 -26.74 -10.59
CA ALA A 28 6.07 -25.47 -10.11
C ALA A 28 4.54 -25.52 -9.90
N TYR A 29 3.82 -26.24 -10.76
CA TYR A 29 2.38 -26.42 -10.62
C TYR A 29 2.02 -27.23 -9.36
N VAL A 30 2.82 -28.26 -9.06
CA VAL A 30 2.62 -29.09 -7.87
C VAL A 30 3.00 -28.34 -6.60
N GLU A 31 4.14 -27.64 -6.59
CA GLU A 31 4.55 -26.80 -5.46
C GLU A 31 3.49 -25.73 -5.13
N GLU A 32 2.95 -25.07 -6.15
CA GLU A 32 1.88 -24.07 -5.97
C GLU A 32 0.60 -24.70 -5.38
N TYR A 33 0.22 -25.90 -5.81
CA TYR A 33 -0.90 -26.64 -5.21
C TYR A 33 -0.65 -27.00 -3.75
N CYS A 34 0.53 -27.56 -3.45
CA CYS A 34 0.95 -27.93 -2.10
C CYS A 34 0.95 -26.71 -1.17
N ALA A 35 1.49 -25.58 -1.65
CA ALA A 35 1.50 -24.33 -0.91
C ALA A 35 0.08 -23.83 -0.58
N LEU A 36 -0.87 -23.95 -1.52
CA LEU A 36 -2.27 -23.62 -1.26
C LEU A 36 -2.92 -24.56 -0.24
N LYS A 37 -2.64 -25.87 -0.32
CA LYS A 37 -3.16 -26.87 0.62
C LYS A 37 -2.69 -26.56 2.05
N ILE A 38 -1.39 -26.36 2.24
CA ILE A 38 -0.82 -25.99 3.54
C ILE A 38 -1.37 -24.64 4.02
N LEU A 39 -1.47 -23.64 3.13
CA LEU A 39 -2.04 -22.35 3.48
C LEU A 39 -3.50 -22.45 3.94
N CYS A 40 -4.27 -23.36 3.35
CA CYS A 40 -5.65 -23.62 3.76
C CYS A 40 -5.71 -24.26 5.16
N GLU A 41 -4.86 -25.24 5.43
CA GLU A 41 -4.85 -26.04 6.66
C GLU A 41 -4.24 -25.32 7.86
N GLU A 42 -3.16 -24.57 7.65
CA GLU A 42 -2.39 -23.91 8.71
C GLU A 42 -2.65 -22.40 8.76
N GLY A 43 -2.94 -21.78 7.62
CA GLY A 43 -2.88 -20.34 7.46
C GLY A 43 -1.44 -19.82 7.50
N GLY A 44 -1.27 -18.53 7.22
CA GLY A 44 0.04 -17.87 7.26
C GLY A 44 0.37 -17.17 5.95
N ILE A 45 1.65 -17.19 5.61
CA ILE A 45 2.20 -16.52 4.43
C ILE A 45 3.08 -17.53 3.69
N VAL A 46 2.75 -17.74 2.43
CA VAL A 46 3.55 -18.48 1.45
C VAL A 46 4.59 -17.53 0.87
N LEU A 47 5.81 -18.01 0.76
CA LEU A 47 6.93 -17.26 0.18
C LEU A 47 7.74 -18.22 -0.69
N THR A 48 7.91 -17.89 -1.97
CA THR A 48 8.73 -18.71 -2.86
C THR A 48 10.22 -18.46 -2.63
N PRO A 49 11.12 -19.41 -2.98
CA PRO A 49 12.56 -19.27 -2.75
C PRO A 49 13.20 -18.06 -3.43
N GLU A 50 12.60 -17.54 -4.52
CA GLU A 50 13.14 -16.36 -5.23
C GLU A 50 12.84 -15.04 -4.49
N MET A 51 12.03 -15.08 -3.43
CA MET A 51 11.49 -13.88 -2.79
C MET A 51 12.26 -13.50 -1.53
N HIS A 52 12.62 -12.23 -1.45
CA HIS A 52 13.34 -11.64 -0.33
C HIS A 52 12.43 -10.73 0.48
N THR A 53 12.35 -10.98 1.78
CA THR A 53 11.53 -10.20 2.70
C THR A 53 12.25 -8.97 3.23
N ASN A 54 11.48 -7.92 3.52
CA ASN A 54 11.96 -6.68 4.12
C ASN A 54 11.32 -6.45 5.49
N LEU A 55 11.79 -5.42 6.23
CA LEU A 55 11.28 -5.10 7.57
C LEU A 55 9.75 -4.90 7.62
N GLN A 56 9.16 -4.38 6.54
CA GLN A 56 7.72 -4.11 6.44
C GLN A 56 6.88 -5.39 6.30
N PHE A 57 7.49 -6.55 6.03
CA PHE A 57 6.80 -7.83 5.87
C PHE A 57 5.87 -8.18 7.04
N LYS A 58 6.21 -7.72 8.25
CA LYS A 58 5.36 -7.90 9.45
C LYS A 58 3.97 -7.28 9.31
N LYS A 59 3.80 -6.23 8.49
CA LYS A 59 2.51 -5.58 8.24
C LYS A 59 1.49 -6.52 7.57
N LEU A 60 1.97 -7.49 6.78
CA LEU A 60 1.10 -8.42 6.07
C LEU A 60 0.26 -9.29 7.02
N ARG A 61 0.72 -9.48 8.27
CA ARG A 61 -0.01 -10.20 9.33
C ARG A 61 -1.31 -9.52 9.78
N LEU A 62 -1.54 -8.26 9.38
CA LEU A 62 -2.75 -7.51 9.70
C LEU A 62 -3.90 -7.81 8.73
N HIS A 63 -3.62 -8.51 7.63
CA HIS A 63 -4.61 -8.84 6.61
C HIS A 63 -5.15 -10.26 6.82
N THR A 64 -6.47 -10.44 6.69
CA THR A 64 -7.09 -11.78 6.74
C THR A 64 -6.72 -12.60 5.52
N ILE A 65 -6.63 -11.96 4.36
CA ILE A 65 -6.10 -12.51 3.12
C ILE A 65 -5.51 -11.39 2.26
N PHE A 66 -4.40 -11.69 1.59
CA PHE A 66 -3.78 -10.75 0.67
C PHE A 66 -3.10 -11.42 -0.52
N PHE A 67 -3.09 -10.69 -1.63
CA PHE A 67 -2.39 -11.02 -2.87
C PHE A 67 -1.69 -9.77 -3.43
N GLY A 68 -0.83 -9.94 -4.43
CA GLY A 68 -0.10 -8.84 -5.06
C GLY A 68 -0.26 -8.80 -6.57
N PHE A 69 -0.23 -7.60 -7.13
CA PHE A 69 0.08 -7.43 -8.55
C PHE A 69 1.59 -7.59 -8.78
N GLU A 70 1.97 -8.23 -9.88
CA GLU A 70 3.34 -8.15 -10.39
C GLU A 70 3.50 -6.94 -11.30
N ASN A 71 2.49 -6.66 -12.13
CA ASN A 71 2.46 -5.53 -13.06
C ASN A 71 1.00 -5.05 -13.27
N GLU A 72 0.70 -4.35 -14.36
CA GLU A 72 -0.66 -3.86 -14.62
C GLU A 72 -1.66 -4.95 -15.02
N GLU A 73 -1.18 -6.09 -15.52
CA GLU A 73 -1.94 -7.16 -16.18
C GLU A 73 -1.89 -8.50 -15.42
N GLU A 74 -0.91 -8.68 -14.54
CA GLU A 74 -0.63 -9.95 -13.86
C GLU A 74 -0.56 -9.83 -12.34
N LEU A 75 -0.95 -10.91 -11.68
CA LEU A 75 -0.74 -11.11 -10.24
C LEU A 75 0.57 -11.85 -10.00
N THR A 76 1.15 -11.64 -8.81
CA THR A 76 2.32 -12.39 -8.34
C THR A 76 1.87 -13.52 -7.39
N THR A 77 2.50 -14.69 -7.54
CA THR A 77 2.38 -15.83 -6.62
C THR A 77 3.62 -16.03 -5.76
N GLY A 78 4.62 -15.13 -5.86
CA GLY A 78 5.83 -15.21 -5.03
C GLY A 78 5.57 -14.97 -3.55
N CYS A 79 4.60 -14.12 -3.22
CA CYS A 79 4.21 -13.86 -1.84
C CYS A 79 2.71 -13.60 -1.71
N PHE A 80 2.01 -14.48 -0.99
CA PHE A 80 0.60 -14.35 -0.67
C PHE A 80 0.30 -15.00 0.67
N GLY A 81 -0.83 -14.64 1.29
CA GLY A 81 -1.17 -15.16 2.61
C GLY A 81 -2.64 -15.05 2.94
N ALA A 82 -3.07 -15.92 3.84
CA ALA A 82 -4.44 -16.03 4.29
C ALA A 82 -4.49 -16.62 5.71
N VAL A 83 -5.58 -16.32 6.44
CA VAL A 83 -5.92 -17.05 7.66
C VAL A 83 -6.33 -18.48 7.35
N LYS A 84 -6.15 -19.38 8.33
CA LYS A 84 -6.56 -20.78 8.23
C LYS A 84 -8.02 -20.91 7.80
N GLY A 85 -8.28 -21.79 6.84
CA GLY A 85 -9.62 -22.10 6.35
C GLY A 85 -10.32 -20.95 5.62
N HIS A 86 -9.58 -19.97 5.08
CA HIS A 86 -10.19 -18.86 4.36
C HIS A 86 -10.92 -19.34 3.10
N TYR A 87 -12.17 -18.93 2.93
CA TYR A 87 -13.08 -19.42 1.87
C TYR A 87 -12.53 -19.21 0.45
N VAL A 88 -11.78 -18.14 0.20
CA VAL A 88 -11.10 -17.88 -1.09
C VAL A 88 -10.08 -18.98 -1.42
N ILE A 89 -9.28 -19.40 -0.43
CA ILE A 89 -8.26 -20.44 -0.64
C ILE A 89 -8.93 -21.80 -0.82
N GLN A 90 -9.98 -22.11 -0.05
CA GLN A 90 -10.77 -23.33 -0.24
C GLN A 90 -11.41 -23.39 -1.63
N ALA A 91 -12.02 -22.29 -2.07
CA ALA A 91 -12.61 -22.20 -3.40
C ALA A 91 -11.54 -22.34 -4.49
N LEU A 92 -10.36 -21.72 -4.31
CA LEU A 92 -9.25 -21.85 -5.24
C LEU A 92 -8.71 -23.29 -5.30
N LEU A 93 -8.59 -23.98 -4.17
CA LEU A 93 -8.23 -25.41 -4.13
C LEU A 93 -9.26 -26.27 -4.85
N SER A 94 -10.56 -26.02 -4.65
CA SER A 94 -11.61 -26.78 -5.34
C SER A 94 -11.52 -26.68 -6.87
N THR A 95 -10.90 -25.62 -7.42
CA THR A 95 -10.69 -25.52 -8.87
C THR A 95 -9.73 -26.58 -9.42
N TYR A 96 -8.86 -27.16 -8.60
CA TYR A 96 -7.96 -28.25 -9.01
C TYR A 96 -8.71 -29.56 -9.25
N GLU A 97 -9.89 -29.76 -8.66
CA GLU A 97 -10.72 -30.95 -8.83
C GLU A 97 -11.67 -30.84 -10.04
N MET A 98 -11.83 -29.64 -10.59
CA MET A 98 -12.76 -29.38 -11.70
C MET A 98 -12.15 -29.70 -13.07
N ASP A 99 -13.00 -30.00 -14.05
CA ASP A 99 -12.53 -30.14 -15.44
C ASP A 99 -12.34 -28.75 -16.08
N THR A 100 -11.14 -28.17 -15.92
CA THR A 100 -10.79 -26.83 -16.42
C THR A 100 -9.58 -26.83 -17.34
N ILE A 101 -9.46 -25.80 -18.19
CA ILE A 101 -8.27 -25.60 -19.04
C ILE A 101 -6.98 -25.47 -18.21
N PHE A 102 -7.08 -24.89 -17.01
CA PHE A 102 -5.94 -24.73 -16.10
C PHE A 102 -5.37 -26.08 -15.66
N ASN A 103 -6.23 -27.08 -15.43
CA ASN A 103 -5.80 -28.41 -14.99
C ASN A 103 -5.31 -29.26 -16.16
N LYS A 104 -5.87 -29.08 -17.37
CA LYS A 104 -5.44 -29.82 -18.58
C LYS A 104 -4.10 -29.36 -19.13
N ALA A 105 -3.82 -28.07 -19.02
CA ALA A 105 -2.60 -27.46 -19.55
C ALA A 105 -1.57 -27.12 -18.46
N PHE A 106 -1.81 -27.56 -17.21
CA PHE A 106 -0.96 -27.28 -16.04
C PHE A 106 -0.55 -25.80 -15.92
N LEU A 107 -1.54 -24.91 -16.11
CA LEU A 107 -1.29 -23.46 -16.08
C LEU A 107 -0.94 -22.98 -14.66
N PRO A 108 -0.04 -21.99 -14.54
CA PRO A 108 0.44 -21.53 -13.25
C PRO A 108 -0.65 -20.87 -12.42
N LEU A 109 -0.45 -20.87 -11.10
CA LEU A 109 -1.40 -20.33 -10.13
C LEU A 109 -1.70 -18.85 -10.37
N LYS A 110 -0.75 -18.06 -10.88
CA LYS A 110 -0.97 -16.63 -11.15
C LYS A 110 -2.13 -16.38 -12.11
N ASP A 111 -2.26 -17.20 -13.15
CA ASP A 111 -3.31 -17.07 -14.17
C ASP A 111 -4.66 -17.52 -13.61
N ARG A 112 -4.65 -18.68 -12.93
CA ARG A 112 -5.81 -19.22 -12.24
C ARG A 112 -6.37 -18.25 -11.20
N LEU A 113 -5.51 -17.69 -10.36
CA LEU A 113 -5.86 -16.74 -9.30
C LEU A 113 -6.42 -15.45 -9.90
N ARG A 114 -5.79 -14.91 -10.95
CA ARG A 114 -6.27 -13.69 -11.63
C ARG A 114 -7.68 -13.90 -12.13
N ASP A 115 -7.91 -14.94 -12.91
CA ASP A 115 -9.20 -15.19 -13.55
C ASP A 115 -10.28 -15.50 -12.49
N PHE A 116 -9.92 -16.27 -11.46
CA PHE A 116 -10.79 -16.54 -10.31
C PHE A 116 -11.23 -15.24 -9.59
N LEU A 117 -10.30 -14.33 -9.30
CA LEU A 117 -10.61 -13.06 -8.64
C LEU A 117 -11.40 -12.10 -9.55
N VAL A 118 -11.15 -12.11 -10.85
CA VAL A 118 -11.93 -11.32 -11.83
C VAL A 118 -13.38 -11.80 -11.86
N LEU A 119 -13.60 -13.11 -11.99
CA LEU A 119 -14.93 -13.70 -12.14
C LEU A 119 -15.77 -13.64 -10.86
N HIS A 120 -15.18 -13.99 -9.71
CA HIS A 120 -15.94 -14.15 -8.46
C HIS A 120 -15.92 -12.90 -7.57
N PHE A 121 -14.90 -12.05 -7.69
CA PHE A 121 -14.66 -10.93 -6.78
C PHE A 121 -14.59 -9.57 -7.47
N ASN A 122 -14.79 -9.52 -8.79
CA ASN A 122 -14.76 -8.31 -9.62
C ASN A 122 -13.43 -7.54 -9.51
N LEU A 123 -12.30 -8.26 -9.45
CA LEU A 123 -10.98 -7.67 -9.53
C LEU A 123 -10.83 -6.83 -10.82
N ARG A 124 -10.30 -5.61 -10.71
CA ARG A 124 -9.87 -4.83 -11.87
C ARG A 124 -8.39 -5.04 -12.10
N VAL A 125 -8.00 -5.60 -13.23
CA VAL A 125 -6.59 -5.82 -13.56
C VAL A 125 -5.99 -4.50 -14.05
N ASN A 126 -5.41 -3.73 -13.12
CA ASN A 126 -4.87 -2.39 -13.40
C ASN A 126 -3.59 -2.07 -12.60
N GLY A 127 -3.01 -3.04 -11.90
CA GLY A 127 -1.83 -2.83 -11.06
C GLY A 127 -2.01 -1.78 -9.96
N ARG A 128 -3.24 -1.52 -9.50
CA ARG A 128 -3.53 -0.58 -8.40
C ARG A 128 -4.05 -1.32 -7.18
N LYS A 129 -3.73 -0.77 -5.98
CA LYS A 129 -4.20 -1.29 -4.70
C LYS A 129 -5.73 -1.39 -4.70
N GLN A 130 -6.24 -2.55 -4.32
CA GLN A 130 -7.68 -2.82 -4.27
C GLN A 130 -8.04 -3.57 -2.99
N LEU A 131 -9.28 -3.39 -2.54
CA LEU A 131 -9.86 -4.14 -1.43
C LEU A 131 -11.18 -4.75 -1.91
N LEU A 132 -11.16 -6.04 -2.25
CA LEU A 132 -12.34 -6.72 -2.79
C LEU A 132 -13.21 -7.21 -1.64
N LYS A 133 -14.54 -7.06 -1.77
CA LYS A 133 -15.53 -7.45 -0.76
C LYS A 133 -15.22 -6.96 0.66
N LYS A 134 -14.48 -5.85 0.81
CA LYS A 134 -14.01 -5.27 2.09
C LYS A 134 -13.05 -6.14 2.90
N GLU A 135 -12.52 -7.20 2.31
CA GLU A 135 -11.68 -8.17 3.04
C GLU A 135 -10.41 -8.53 2.26
N ILE A 136 -10.54 -8.82 0.96
CA ILE A 136 -9.44 -9.33 0.15
C ILE A 136 -8.53 -8.20 -0.28
N GLN A 137 -7.35 -8.13 0.31
CA GLN A 137 -6.38 -7.07 0.04
C GLN A 137 -5.53 -7.42 -1.19
N ILE A 138 -5.57 -6.57 -2.21
CA ILE A 138 -4.68 -6.68 -3.38
C ILE A 138 -3.68 -5.52 -3.31
N HIS A 139 -2.40 -5.87 -3.23
CA HIS A 139 -1.29 -4.93 -3.09
C HIS A 139 -0.68 -4.52 -4.44
N LEU A 140 0.00 -3.39 -4.43
CA LEU A 140 0.76 -2.86 -5.56
C LEU A 140 2.01 -3.71 -5.84
N PRO A 141 2.55 -3.67 -7.06
CA PRO A 141 3.85 -4.26 -7.37
C PRO A 141 4.97 -3.78 -6.46
N SER A 142 4.95 -2.51 -6.03
CA SER A 142 5.97 -1.95 -5.13
C SER A 142 5.98 -2.57 -3.72
N VAL A 143 4.89 -3.24 -3.34
CA VAL A 143 4.74 -3.82 -1.99
C VAL A 143 5.18 -5.29 -1.96
N LEU A 144 4.81 -6.07 -2.99
CA LEU A 144 4.99 -7.53 -2.97
C LEU A 144 5.90 -8.09 -4.07
N ALA A 145 6.30 -7.31 -5.08
CA ALA A 145 7.10 -7.80 -6.20
C ALA A 145 8.44 -7.07 -6.39
N PHE A 146 8.46 -5.74 -6.30
CA PHE A 146 9.65 -4.91 -6.59
C PHE A 146 9.86 -3.83 -5.53
N ASP A 147 11.11 -3.54 -5.17
CA ASP A 147 11.43 -2.43 -4.26
C ASP A 147 11.62 -1.13 -5.05
N MET A 148 10.56 -0.32 -5.09
CA MET A 148 10.57 0.99 -5.75
C MET A 148 11.13 2.12 -4.86
N LYS A 149 11.72 1.78 -3.70
CA LYS A 149 12.24 2.74 -2.70
C LYS A 149 11.20 3.74 -2.18
N ASP A 150 9.92 3.33 -2.16
CA ASP A 150 8.81 4.10 -1.58
C ASP A 150 8.62 3.86 -0.07
N GLY A 151 9.36 2.90 0.51
CA GLY A 151 9.26 2.52 1.91
C GLY A 151 8.09 1.61 2.26
N GLU A 152 7.30 1.18 1.26
CA GLU A 152 6.16 0.27 1.44
C GLU A 152 6.50 -1.20 1.10
N ASN A 153 7.64 -1.44 0.46
CA ASN A 153 8.04 -2.79 0.07
C ASN A 153 8.13 -3.76 1.26
N CYS A 154 7.32 -4.81 1.19
CA CYS A 154 7.29 -5.91 2.15
C CYS A 154 8.12 -7.10 1.65
N CYS A 155 8.05 -7.37 0.35
CA CYS A 155 8.72 -8.49 -0.30
C CYS A 155 9.13 -8.10 -1.73
N LYS A 156 10.25 -8.63 -2.21
CA LYS A 156 10.74 -8.39 -3.57
C LYS A 156 11.32 -9.64 -4.20
N LEU A 157 11.30 -9.70 -5.52
CA LEU A 157 12.05 -10.68 -6.31
C LEU A 157 13.55 -10.46 -6.10
N GLY A 158 14.29 -11.51 -5.76
CA GLY A 158 15.74 -11.45 -5.57
C GLY A 158 16.48 -12.69 -6.09
N GLY A 159 15.91 -13.38 -7.08
CA GLY A 159 16.56 -14.51 -7.76
C GLY A 159 17.81 -14.16 -8.60
N TYR A 160 18.24 -12.89 -8.64
CA TYR A 160 19.41 -12.46 -9.40
C TYR A 160 20.34 -11.59 -8.56
N PRO A 161 21.67 -11.73 -8.73
CA PRO A 161 22.65 -10.88 -8.05
C PRO A 161 22.53 -9.44 -8.56
N VAL A 162 22.30 -8.51 -7.63
CA VAL A 162 22.17 -7.07 -7.94
C VAL A 162 23.36 -6.34 -7.33
N PRO A 163 24.02 -5.44 -8.08
CA PRO A 163 25.07 -4.58 -7.53
C PRO A 163 24.53 -3.69 -6.41
N ASP A 164 25.41 -3.35 -5.45
CA ASP A 164 25.05 -2.47 -4.34
C ASP A 164 24.46 -1.15 -4.83
N GLY A 165 23.30 -0.79 -4.28
CA GLY A 165 22.57 0.43 -4.62
C GLY A 165 21.59 0.30 -5.80
N TYR A 166 21.55 -0.85 -6.48
CA TYR A 166 20.58 -1.11 -7.54
C TYR A 166 19.46 -2.02 -7.04
N GLU A 167 18.31 -1.96 -7.71
CA GLU A 167 17.18 -2.86 -7.50
C GLU A 167 16.72 -3.41 -8.84
N ILE A 168 16.28 -4.66 -8.84
CA ILE A 168 15.64 -5.26 -10.02
C ILE A 168 14.22 -4.73 -10.09
N VAL A 169 13.84 -4.26 -11.27
CA VAL A 169 12.46 -3.89 -11.61
C VAL A 169 12.21 -4.33 -13.05
N SER A 170 11.02 -4.88 -13.32
CA SER A 170 10.64 -5.23 -14.69
C SER A 170 10.37 -3.97 -15.53
N ASP A 171 10.62 -4.05 -16.84
CA ASP A 171 10.36 -2.94 -17.77
C ASP A 171 8.89 -2.50 -17.75
N ALA A 172 7.96 -3.46 -17.66
CA ALA A 172 6.54 -3.19 -17.53
C ALA A 172 6.21 -2.34 -16.28
N VAL A 173 6.80 -2.69 -15.13
CA VAL A 173 6.59 -1.96 -13.87
C VAL A 173 7.27 -0.59 -13.89
N LEU A 174 8.47 -0.48 -14.46
CA LEU A 174 9.14 0.81 -14.64
C LEU A 174 8.34 1.76 -15.54
N LYS A 175 7.83 1.26 -16.66
CA LYS A 175 6.99 2.02 -17.59
C LYS A 175 5.68 2.45 -16.93
N MET A 176 5.00 1.53 -16.25
CA MET A 176 3.82 1.80 -15.44
C MET A 176 4.08 2.93 -14.44
N TRP A 177 5.16 2.82 -13.68
CA TRP A 177 5.49 3.79 -12.63
C TRP A 177 5.84 5.17 -13.20
N SER A 178 6.63 5.21 -14.27
CA SER A 178 6.97 6.44 -15.00
C SER A 178 5.72 7.14 -15.52
N ASN A 179 4.81 6.40 -16.16
CA ASN A 179 3.53 6.94 -16.65
C ASN A 179 2.71 7.55 -15.50
N ARG A 180 2.62 6.86 -14.36
CA ARG A 180 1.89 7.36 -13.18
C ARG A 180 2.49 8.63 -12.60
N LEU A 181 3.82 8.74 -12.55
CA LEU A 181 4.48 9.98 -12.13
C LEU A 181 4.17 11.14 -13.07
N LEU A 182 4.21 10.89 -14.38
CA LEU A 182 3.88 11.89 -15.40
C LEU A 182 2.40 12.30 -15.33
N GLU A 183 1.48 11.36 -15.12
CA GLU A 183 0.05 11.64 -14.91
C GLU A 183 -0.15 12.54 -13.68
N ASN A 184 0.47 12.19 -12.54
CA ASN A 184 0.40 12.99 -11.33
C ASN A 184 0.97 14.40 -11.53
N TRP A 185 2.08 14.52 -12.27
CA TRP A 185 2.67 15.80 -12.63
C TRP A 185 1.76 16.64 -13.53
N ASN A 186 1.09 16.00 -14.49
CA ASN A 186 0.12 16.66 -15.36
C ASN A 186 -1.11 17.14 -14.58
N LEU A 187 -1.62 16.33 -13.64
CA LEU A 187 -2.70 16.72 -12.73
C LEU A 187 -2.28 17.91 -11.85
N TYR A 188 -1.06 17.89 -11.32
CA TYR A 188 -0.51 19.01 -10.55
C TYR A 188 -0.47 20.30 -11.37
N LYS A 189 0.03 20.24 -12.61
CA LYS A 189 0.05 21.39 -13.52
C LYS A 189 -1.36 21.89 -13.85
N GLN A 190 -2.31 20.99 -14.08
CA GLN A 190 -3.70 21.35 -14.32
C GLN A 190 -4.29 22.08 -13.12
N GLU A 191 -4.09 21.58 -11.90
CA GLU A 191 -4.60 22.21 -10.69
C GLU A 191 -3.92 23.56 -10.39
N LEU A 192 -2.63 23.69 -10.71
CA LEU A 192 -1.90 24.97 -10.59
C LEU A 192 -2.40 26.01 -11.62
N ASN A 193 -2.72 25.55 -12.84
CA ASN A 193 -3.26 26.40 -13.90
C ASN A 193 -4.77 26.69 -13.74
N ARG A 194 -5.47 25.89 -12.95
CA ARG A 194 -6.87 26.10 -12.63
C ARG A 194 -6.98 27.37 -11.79
N LYS A 195 -7.36 28.47 -12.45
CA LYS A 195 -7.73 29.71 -11.77
C LYS A 195 -8.78 29.36 -10.71
N ARG A 196 -8.42 29.50 -9.42
CA ARG A 196 -9.40 29.46 -8.35
C ARG A 196 -10.50 30.45 -8.73
N PRO A 197 -11.80 30.06 -8.69
CA PRO A 197 -12.86 31.03 -8.89
C PRO A 197 -12.58 32.21 -7.95
N ALA A 198 -12.70 33.44 -8.46
CA ALA A 198 -12.60 34.62 -7.62
C ALA A 198 -13.48 34.37 -6.39
N PRO A 199 -13.02 34.67 -5.16
CA PRO A 199 -13.86 34.54 -3.99
C PRO A 199 -15.20 35.20 -4.34
N SER A 200 -16.29 34.46 -4.20
CA SER A 200 -17.63 35.02 -4.36
C SER A 200 -17.64 36.33 -3.58
N LYS A 201 -18.17 37.41 -4.20
CA LYS A 201 -18.26 38.73 -3.56
C LYS A 201 -18.60 38.50 -2.09
N PRO A 202 -17.80 39.03 -1.13
CA PRO A 202 -18.06 38.79 0.27
C PRO A 202 -19.53 39.11 0.52
N THR A 203 -20.25 38.13 1.05
CA THR A 203 -21.60 38.33 1.56
C THR A 203 -21.56 39.60 2.40
N PRO A 204 -22.47 40.58 2.23
CA PRO A 204 -22.44 41.78 3.06
C PRO A 204 -22.37 41.30 4.50
N ALA A 205 -21.31 41.73 5.19
CA ALA A 205 -21.05 41.31 6.56
C ALA A 205 -22.34 41.51 7.37
N PRO A 206 -22.76 40.55 8.21
CA PRO A 206 -23.86 40.79 9.13
C PRO A 206 -23.58 42.13 9.82
N SER A 207 -24.57 43.01 9.83
CA SER A 207 -24.45 44.37 10.38
C SER A 207 -23.64 44.28 11.67
N LYS A 208 -22.48 44.94 11.71
CA LYS A 208 -21.63 44.98 12.91
C LYS A 208 -22.43 45.70 14.00
N THR A 209 -23.28 44.99 14.72
CA THR A 209 -23.80 45.47 15.99
C THR A 209 -22.56 45.59 16.86
N ARG A 210 -22.21 46.84 17.22
CA ARG A 210 -21.05 47.09 18.08
C ARG A 210 -21.23 46.24 19.33
N PRO A 211 -20.26 45.39 19.70
CA PRO A 211 -20.33 44.63 20.94
C PRO A 211 -20.65 45.59 22.09
N PRO A 212 -21.51 45.22 23.04
CA PRO A 212 -21.80 46.06 24.19
C PRO A 212 -20.51 46.50 24.91
N GLU A 213 -20.43 47.73 25.42
CA GLU A 213 -19.20 48.26 26.03
C GLU A 213 -18.63 47.39 27.16
N TRP A 214 -19.49 46.65 27.86
CA TRP A 214 -19.04 45.72 28.90
C TRP A 214 -18.19 44.57 28.34
N TYR A 215 -18.47 44.13 27.11
CA TYR A 215 -17.70 43.09 26.42
C TYR A 215 -16.32 43.60 26.02
N GLU A 216 -16.23 44.85 25.53
CA GLU A 216 -14.95 45.49 25.20
C GLU A 216 -14.08 45.65 26.46
N ARG A 217 -14.67 46.02 27.61
CA ARG A 217 -13.95 46.14 28.89
C ARG A 217 -13.45 44.81 29.43
N GLU A 218 -14.29 43.77 29.39
CA GLU A 218 -13.91 42.43 29.85
C GLU A 218 -12.80 41.84 28.97
N LEU A 219 -12.90 42.03 27.65
CA LEU A 219 -11.87 41.60 26.71
C LEU A 219 -10.55 42.33 26.96
N HIS A 220 -10.58 43.65 27.19
CA HIS A 220 -9.39 44.40 27.56
C HIS A 220 -8.75 43.90 28.86
N ARG A 221 -9.55 43.62 29.88
CA ARG A 221 -9.04 43.07 31.15
C ARG A 221 -8.37 41.71 30.94
N GLN A 222 -8.98 40.81 30.17
CA GLN A 222 -8.40 39.50 29.88
C GLN A 222 -7.11 39.61 29.07
N ILE A 223 -7.05 40.54 28.11
CA ILE A 223 -5.82 40.81 27.35
C ILE A 223 -4.72 41.32 28.28
N GLU A 224 -5.03 42.25 29.19
CA GLU A 224 -4.07 42.78 30.16
C GLU A 224 -3.57 41.71 31.13
N GLU A 225 -4.45 40.82 31.61
CA GLU A 225 -4.07 39.67 32.45
C GLU A 225 -3.15 38.69 31.71
N VAL A 226 -3.48 38.37 30.46
CA VAL A 226 -2.65 37.50 29.61
C VAL A 226 -1.29 38.16 29.35
N VAL A 227 -1.27 39.45 29.02
CA VAL A 227 -0.02 40.21 28.80
C VAL A 227 0.82 40.25 30.07
N ALA A 228 0.24 40.57 31.22
CA ALA A 228 0.97 40.61 32.50
C ALA A 228 1.53 39.23 32.90
N THR A 229 0.77 38.17 32.64
CA THR A 229 1.22 36.78 32.86
C THR A 229 2.37 36.42 31.92
N TYR A 230 2.26 36.81 30.65
CA TYR A 230 3.29 36.56 29.65
C TYR A 230 4.55 37.38 29.93
N GLU A 231 4.41 38.64 30.36
CA GLU A 231 5.52 39.55 30.67
C GLU A 231 6.34 39.14 31.89
N ASN A 232 5.67 38.55 32.88
CA ASN A 232 6.33 38.01 34.08
C ASN A 232 6.87 36.59 33.89
N SER A 233 6.58 35.92 32.76
CA SER A 233 7.10 34.60 32.46
C SER A 233 8.62 34.63 32.21
N THR A 234 9.32 33.57 32.66
CA THR A 234 10.77 33.41 32.54
C THR A 234 11.24 33.52 31.09
N SER A 235 10.47 32.93 30.16
CA SER A 235 10.74 32.93 28.72
C SER A 235 10.66 34.33 28.10
N TRP A 236 9.76 35.19 28.57
CA TRP A 236 9.64 36.57 28.07
C TRP A 236 10.73 37.48 28.60
N ARG A 237 11.17 37.30 29.86
CA ARG A 237 12.30 38.07 30.42
C ARG A 237 13.62 37.71 29.72
N ILE A 238 13.84 36.44 29.42
CA ILE A 238 15.05 35.95 28.73
C ILE A 238 15.15 36.48 27.29
N THR A 239 14.01 36.63 26.60
CA THR A 239 13.96 37.09 25.19
C THR A 239 13.88 38.61 25.02
N LYS A 240 13.78 39.37 26.12
CA LYS A 240 13.71 40.84 26.11
C LYS A 240 14.89 41.53 25.38
N PRO A 241 16.17 41.16 25.59
CA PRO A 241 17.29 41.79 24.88
C PRO A 241 17.29 41.47 23.37
N VAL A 242 16.89 40.27 22.97
CA VAL A 242 16.78 39.87 21.55
C VAL A 242 15.69 40.66 20.83
N ARG A 243 14.57 40.95 21.49
CA ARG A 243 13.49 41.76 20.92
C ARG A 243 13.84 43.25 20.81
N ALA A 244 14.54 43.80 21.80
CA ALA A 244 15.04 45.17 21.72
C ALA A 244 16.01 45.36 20.53
N LEU A 245 16.86 44.36 20.26
CA LEU A 245 17.70 44.34 19.07
C LEU A 245 16.87 44.23 17.79
N GLY A 246 15.85 43.37 17.76
CA GLY A 246 14.94 43.20 16.62
C GLY A 246 14.20 44.49 16.23
N GLU A 247 13.75 45.30 17.18
CA GLU A 247 13.12 46.60 16.91
C GLU A 247 14.11 47.64 16.35
N TRP A 248 15.38 47.56 16.76
CA TRP A 248 16.44 48.45 16.26
C TRP A 248 16.84 48.11 14.81
N PHE A 249 16.86 46.83 14.45
CA PHE A 249 17.08 46.39 13.07
C PHE A 249 15.83 46.56 12.18
N GLY A 250 14.63 46.40 12.73
CA GLY A 250 13.37 46.58 11.98
C GLY A 250 13.10 48.01 11.50
N LYS A 251 13.62 49.04 12.20
CA LYS A 251 13.50 50.44 11.77
C LYS A 251 14.47 50.84 10.65
N ARG A 252 15.50 50.05 10.35
CA ARG A 252 16.46 50.30 9.26
C ARG A 252 16.00 49.79 7.88
N GLY A 253 14.91 49.02 7.83
CA GLY A 253 14.34 48.46 6.59
C GLY A 253 13.15 49.23 6.01
N LYS A 254 12.82 50.41 6.56
CA LYS A 254 11.82 51.33 6.01
C LYS A 254 12.39 52.75 5.97
N ALA A 255 13.32 52.97 5.06
CA ALA A 255 13.72 54.29 4.55
C ALA A 255 13.94 54.14 3.04
#